data_AF-A0A0A8Z8Z0-F1
#
_entry.id   AF-A0A0A8Z8Z0-F1
#
_cell.length_a   1.000
_cell.length_b   1.000
_cell.length_c   1.000
_cell.angle_alpha   90.00
_cell.angle_beta   90.00
_cell.angle_gamma   90.00
#
_symmetry.space_group_name_H-M   'P 1'
#
loop_
_entity.id
_entity.type
_entity.pdbx_description
1 polymer ?
#
loop_
_entity_poly.entity_id
_entity_poly.type
_entity_poly.pdbx_seq_one_letter_code
_entity_poly.pdbx_strand_id
1 'polypeptide(L)' 'MVPGEEHPMRTCKSKNYIPKIMILTILARPRFDSDGNCIFDGKIGCFAFVTYEPAKRSSVNRPAGTMEMKPIESITKEVI' A
#
# COMPACT_ATOMS: atom_id res chain seq x y z
N MET A 1 2.12 -8.54 -10.52
CA MET A 1 1.01 -9.39 -10.90
C MET A 1 1.61 -10.68 -11.39
N VAL A 2 1.36 -11.78 -10.69
CA VAL A 2 1.97 -13.08 -11.00
C VAL A 2 1.36 -13.60 -12.32
N PRO A 3 2.11 -14.30 -13.18
CA PRO A 3 1.52 -14.92 -14.37
C PRO A 3 0.34 -15.81 -13.98
N GLY A 4 -0.86 -15.51 -14.50
CA GLY A 4 -2.11 -16.22 -14.19
C GLY A 4 -2.99 -15.58 -13.12
N GLU A 5 -2.55 -14.48 -12.49
CA GLU A 5 -3.39 -13.72 -11.56
C GLU A 5 -4.43 -12.89 -12.33
N GLU A 6 -5.70 -12.97 -11.93
CA GLU A 6 -6.79 -12.21 -12.55
C GLU A 6 -6.70 -10.74 -12.18
N HIS A 7 -6.98 -9.84 -13.14
CA HIS A 7 -6.90 -8.40 -12.89
C HIS A 7 -7.88 -8.00 -11.80
N PRO A 8 -7.45 -7.23 -10.79
CA PRO A 8 -8.36 -6.79 -9.75
C PRO A 8 -9.47 -5.96 -10.40
N MET A 9 -10.72 -6.34 -10.13
CA MET A 9 -11.89 -5.62 -10.63
C MET A 9 -11.87 -4.19 -10.09
N ARG A 10 -11.86 -3.20 -11.00
CA ARG A 10 -11.83 -1.77 -10.66
C ARG A 10 -13.18 -1.14 -10.93
N THR A 11 -13.77 -0.54 -9.90
CA THR A 11 -15.03 0.22 -9.99
C THR A 11 -14.83 1.72 -10.25
N CYS A 12 -13.59 2.20 -10.28
CA CYS A 12 -13.28 3.61 -10.49
C CYS A 12 -13.37 4.01 -11.98
N LYS A 13 -14.06 5.13 -12.26
CA LYS A 13 -14.26 5.64 -13.63
C LYS A 13 -13.00 6.16 -14.31
N SER A 14 -12.00 6.60 -13.56
CA SER A 14 -10.74 7.13 -14.10
C SER A 14 -9.57 6.78 -13.19
N LYS A 15 -8.40 6.55 -13.81
CA LYS A 15 -7.13 6.28 -13.13
C LYS A 15 -6.67 7.43 -12.24
N ASN A 16 -7.12 8.66 -12.52
CA ASN A 16 -6.81 9.84 -11.69
C ASN A 16 -7.47 9.79 -10.31
N TYR A 17 -8.53 8.98 -10.13
CA TYR A 17 -9.18 8.79 -8.83
C TYR A 17 -8.55 7.68 -7.99
N ILE A 18 -7.52 7.00 -8.51
CA ILE A 18 -6.78 5.98 -7.77
C ILE A 18 -5.66 6.68 -7.01
N PRO A 19 -5.63 6.63 -5.67
CA PRO A 19 -4.57 7.26 -4.89
C PRO A 19 -3.22 6.61 -5.22
N LYS A 20 -2.21 7.45 -5.43
CA LYS A 20 -0.81 7.00 -5.58
C LYS A 20 -0.19 6.98 -4.20
N ILE A 21 0.01 5.80 -3.64
CA ILE A 21 0.55 5.60 -2.30
C ILE A 21 1.99 5.12 -2.41
N MET A 22 2.85 5.65 -1.55
CA MET A 22 4.22 5.16 -1.37
C MET A 22 4.24 4.14 -0.23
N ILE A 23 5.01 3.07 -0.39
CA ILE A 23 5.12 1.98 0.58
C ILE A 23 6.60 1.74 0.88
N LEU A 24 6.94 1.72 2.16
CA LEU A 24 8.22 1.22 2.65
C LEU A 24 8.14 -0.30 2.79
N THR A 25 8.94 -1.02 2.02
CA THR A 25 9.06 -2.48 2.14
C THR A 25 10.36 -2.83 2.85
N ILE A 26 10.26 -3.53 3.97
CA ILE A 26 11.41 -3.99 4.74
C ILE A 26 11.69 -5.44 4.35
N LEU A 27 12.90 -5.66 3.83
CA LEU A 27 13.42 -6.97 3.47
C LEU A 27 14.78 -7.17 4.14
N ALA A 28 14.99 -8.34 4.72
CA ALA A 28 16.27 -8.82 5.22
C ALA A 28 16.87 -9.84 4.22
N ARG A 29 18.13 -10.22 4.46
CA ARG A 29 18.75 -11.34 3.74
C ARG A 29 17.97 -12.63 4.03
N PRO A 30 17.57 -13.39 3.00
CA PRO A 30 17.06 -14.74 3.20
C PRO A 30 18.09 -15.60 3.94
N ARG A 31 17.63 -16.48 4.82
CA ARG A 31 18.46 -17.43 5.57
C ARG A 31 18.10 -18.85 5.14
N PHE A 32 19.13 -19.68 5.02
CA PHE A 32 19.01 -21.08 4.61
C PHE A 32 19.64 -21.98 5.66
N ASP A 33 19.12 -23.20 5.78
CA ASP A 33 19.75 -24.25 6.61
C ASP A 33 20.96 -24.88 5.88
N SER A 34 21.58 -25.86 6.52
CA SER A 34 22.74 -26.61 5.99
C SER A 34 22.42 -27.42 4.73
N ASP A 35 21.16 -27.80 4.55
CA ASP A 35 20.66 -28.59 3.42
C ASP A 35 20.19 -27.71 2.25
N GLY A 36 20.25 -26.38 2.42
CA GLY A 36 19.87 -25.40 1.41
C GLY A 36 18.39 -25.04 1.38
N ASN A 37 17.61 -25.44 2.39
CA ASN A 37 16.21 -25.05 2.52
C ASN A 37 16.08 -23.63 3.07
N CYS A 38 15.20 -22.83 2.47
CA CYS A 38 14.93 -21.47 2.92
C CYS A 38 14.15 -21.49 4.24
N ILE A 39 14.79 -21.11 5.34
CA ILE A 39 14.15 -20.99 6.66
C ILE A 39 13.53 -19.62 6.90
N PHE A 40 14.00 -18.61 6.17
CA PHE A 40 13.45 -17.26 6.20
C PHE A 40 13.69 -16.59 4.86
N ASP A 41 12.64 -16.14 4.20
CA ASP A 41 12.71 -15.54 2.86
C ASP A 41 13.10 -14.06 2.87
N GLY A 42 13.39 -13.51 4.05
CA GLY A 42 13.78 -12.13 4.21
C GLY A 42 12.60 -11.15 4.25
N LYS A 43 11.35 -11.57 4.03
CA LYS A 43 10.23 -10.62 4.02
C LYS A 43 9.82 -10.24 5.44
N ILE A 44 9.89 -8.95 5.77
CA ILE A 44 9.51 -8.45 7.10
C ILE A 44 8.15 -7.76 7.05
N GLY A 45 7.95 -6.84 6.12
CA GLY A 45 6.66 -6.15 6.02
C GLY A 45 6.63 -5.00 5.01
N CYS A 46 5.42 -4.48 4.80
CA CYS A 46 5.11 -3.35 3.95
C CYS A 46 4.36 -2.30 4.77
N PHE A 47 4.83 -1.06 4.76
CA PHE A 47 4.28 0.05 5.55
C PHE A 47 3.93 1.20 4.60
N ALA A 48 2.64 1.55 4.54
CA ALA A 48 2.17 2.61 3.65
C ALA A 48 2.34 3.99 4.30
N PHE A 49 2.83 4.96 3.54
CA PHE A 49 2.89 6.37 3.95
C PHE A 49 1.56 7.06 3.68
N VAL A 50 0.65 6.97 4.65
CA VAL A 50 -0.69 7.53 4.56
C VAL A 50 -1.14 8.23 5.84
N THR A 51 -2.08 9.15 5.68
CA THR A 51 -2.85 9.73 6.78
C THR A 51 -4.31 9.26 6.69
N TYR A 52 -4.97 9.20 7.85
CA TYR A 52 -6.40 8.92 7.93
C TYR A 52 -7.11 10.20 8.33
N GLU A 53 -7.96 10.72 7.45
CA GLU A 53 -8.69 11.96 7.67
C GLU A 53 -10.17 11.78 7.34
N PRO A 54 -11.09 12.43 8.07
CA PRO A 54 -12.50 12.42 7.69
C PRO A 54 -12.74 13.13 6.35
N ALA A 55 -13.60 12.54 5.52
CA ALA A 55 -14.01 13.09 4.23
C ALA A 55 -14.63 14.48 4.42
N LYS A 56 -14.04 15.50 3.78
CA LYS A 56 -14.50 16.90 3.92
C LYS A 56 -15.82 17.20 3.18
N ARG A 57 -16.15 16.41 2.16
CA ARG A 57 -17.35 16.58 1.33
C ARG A 57 -18.05 15.24 1.15
N SER A 58 -19.37 15.28 1.07
CA SER A 58 -20.16 14.12 0.66
C SER A 58 -19.98 13.86 -0.84
N SER A 59 -19.93 12.60 -1.22
CA SER A 59 -20.00 12.14 -2.61
C SER A 59 -20.88 10.90 -2.71
N VAL A 60 -21.22 10.48 -3.93
CA VAL A 60 -22.03 9.28 -4.16
C VAL A 60 -21.47 8.03 -3.46
N ASN A 61 -20.14 7.94 -3.33
CA ASN A 61 -19.48 6.76 -2.79
C ASN A 61 -19.24 6.83 -1.27
N ARG A 62 -19.45 7.99 -0.63
CA ARG A 62 -19.11 8.21 0.79
C ARG A 62 -19.71 9.52 1.33
N PRO A 63 -20.37 9.50 2.51
CA PRO A 63 -20.81 10.72 3.17
C PRO A 63 -19.64 11.50 3.78
N ALA A 64 -19.85 12.80 4.04
CA ALA A 64 -18.88 13.62 4.77
C ALA A 64 -18.67 13.03 6.17
N GLY A 65 -17.43 13.09 6.67
CA GLY A 65 -17.05 12.52 7.96
C GLY A 65 -16.54 11.08 7.92
N THR A 66 -16.75 10.34 6.83
CA THR A 66 -16.18 8.99 6.65
C THR A 66 -14.65 9.06 6.71
N MET A 67 -13.99 8.25 7.53
CA MET A 67 -12.52 8.19 7.56
C MET A 67 -11.97 7.68 6.23
N GLU A 68 -11.12 8.48 5.60
CA GLU A 68 -10.46 8.19 4.32
C GLU A 68 -8.96 8.06 4.52
N MET A 69 -8.37 7.10 3.82
CA MET A 69 -6.92 6.99 3.64
C MET A 69 -6.47 7.97 2.55
N LYS A 70 -5.52 8.85 2.87
CA LYS A 70 -4.89 9.77 1.92
C LYS A 70 -3.40 9.51 1.82
N PRO A 71 -2.83 9.50 0.60
CA PRO A 71 -1.39 9.42 0.45
C PRO A 71 -0.73 10.69 0.98
N ILE A 72 0.43 10.53 1.62
CA ILE A 72 1.29 11.67 1.94
C ILE A 72 1.85 12.21 0.61
N GLU A 73 1.54 13.46 0.28
CA GLU A 73 1.85 14.04 -1.04
C GLU A 73 3.35 14.21 -1.29
N SER A 74 4.12 14.54 -0.24
CA SER A 74 5.57 14.72 -0.30
C SER A 74 6.24 13.95 0.83
N ILE A 75 7.12 13.04 0.48
CA ILE A 75 7.88 12.23 1.44
C ILE A 75 9.30 12.80 1.52
N THR A 76 9.54 13.54 2.59
CA THR A 76 10.84 14.11 2.93
C THR A 76 11.53 13.25 4.00
N LYS A 77 12.79 13.56 4.32
CA LYS A 77 13.55 12.89 5.39
C LYS A 77 12.89 12.98 6.77
N GLU A 78 11.98 13.93 6.99
CA GLU A 78 11.27 14.09 8.26
C GLU A 78 10.09 13.13 8.39
N VAL A 79 9.59 12.60 7.27
CA VAL A 79 8.47 11.64 7.21
C VAL A 79 8.95 10.19 7.31
N ILE A 80 10.25 9.93 7.06
CA ILE A 80 10.88 8.60 7.06
C ILE A 80 11.65 8.39 8.37
#